data_AF-A0A355V4Y6-F1
#
_entry.id   AF-A0A355V4Y6-F1
#
_cell.length_a   1.000
_cell.length_b   1.000
_cell.length_c   1.000
_cell.angle_alpha   90.00
_cell.angle_beta   90.00
_cell.angle_gamma   90.00
#
_symmetry.space_group_name_H-M   'P 1'
#
loop_
_entity.id
_entity.type
_entity.pdbx_description
1 polymer ?
#
loop_
_entity_poly.entity_id
_entity_poly.type
_entity_poly.pdbx_seq_one_letter_code
_entity_poly.pdbx_strand_id
1 'polypeptide(L)'
;MKNQKMLMAKRPVGEPADECFRLVEEDVAPLASGQILIKVIWLSLDPYMRGRMNDVKSYAKPLEVGDVMTGESAGIVLESKSERFKAGDYVT
;
A
#
# COMPACT_ATOMS: atom_id res chain seq x y z
N MET A 1 16.67 2.09 -5.38
CA MET A 1 15.57 3.08 -5.54
C MET A 1 14.92 3.27 -4.19
N LYS A 2 14.59 4.50 -3.82
CA LYS A 2 13.88 4.78 -2.57
C LYS A 2 12.36 4.66 -2.77
N ASN A 3 11.68 4.08 -1.79
CA ASN A 3 10.23 3.92 -1.76
C ASN A 3 9.67 4.66 -0.56
N GLN A 4 8.70 5.54 -0.81
CA GLN A 4 7.97 6.24 0.23
C GLN A 4 6.73 5.43 0.61
N LYS A 5 6.54 5.17 1.91
CA LYS A 5 5.40 4.42 2.43
C LYS A 5 4.64 5.26 3.43
N MET A 6 3.32 5.28 3.31
CA MET A 6 2.45 5.79 4.36
C MET A 6 2.09 4.66 5.31
N LEU A 7 2.59 4.71 6.54
CA LEU A 7 2.31 3.71 7.56
C LEU A 7 1.14 4.14 8.44
N MET A 8 0.36 3.16 8.89
CA MET A 8 -0.62 3.34 9.96
C MET A 8 0.13 3.49 11.30
N ALA A 9 0.24 4.71 11.81
CA ALA A 9 1.00 5.00 13.02
C ALA A 9 0.18 4.87 14.31
N LYS A 10 -1.14 5.07 14.22
CA LYS A 10 -2.06 5.05 15.37
C LYS A 10 -3.47 4.69 14.91
N ARG A 11 -4.24 4.04 15.78
CA ARG A 11 -5.68 3.82 15.54
C ARG A 11 -6.45 5.14 15.76
N PRO A 12 -7.25 5.59 14.78
CA PRO A 12 -8.03 6.81 14.90
C PRO A 12 -9.21 6.64 15.87
N VAL A 13 -9.49 7.67 16.65
CA VAL A 13 -10.72 7.82 17.43
C VAL A 13 -11.57 8.90 16.74
N GLY A 14 -12.69 8.50 16.14
CA GLY A 14 -13.46 9.39 15.27
C GLY A 14 -12.80 9.55 13.88
N GLU A 15 -12.61 10.79 13.43
CA GLU A 15 -11.94 11.08 12.17
C GLU A 15 -10.41 10.84 12.27
N PRO A 16 -9.75 10.34 11.21
CA PRO A 16 -8.30 10.20 11.22
C PRO A 16 -7.60 11.57 11.28
N ALA A 17 -6.76 11.75 12.29
CA ALA A 17 -5.84 12.88 12.39
C ALA A 17 -4.47 12.53 11.79
N ASP A 18 -3.63 13.53 11.55
CA ASP A 18 -2.30 13.36 10.94
C ASP A 18 -1.42 12.35 11.71
N GLU A 19 -1.52 12.32 13.04
CA GLU A 19 -0.82 11.34 13.90
C GLU A 19 -1.19 9.87 13.65
N CYS A 20 -2.28 9.60 12.93
CA CYS A 20 -2.65 8.25 12.50
C CYS A 20 -1.76 7.74 11.37
N PHE A 21 -0.96 8.63 10.76
CA PHE A 21 -0.16 8.35 9.59
C PHE A 21 1.31 8.71 9.84
N ARG A 22 2.21 7.96 9.21
CA ARG A 22 3.64 8.26 9.23
C ARG A 22 4.26 7.96 7.88
N LEU A 23 4.80 8.97 7.23
CA LEU A 23 5.57 8.81 6.02
C LEU A 23 6.98 8.31 6.38
N VAL A 24 7.38 7.19 5.76
CA VAL A 24 8.74 6.66 5.88
C VAL A 24 9.33 6.43 4.50
N GLU A 25 10.65 6.34 4.44
CA GLU A 25 11.38 5.98 3.24
C GLU A 25 12.22 4.73 3.49
N GLU A 26 12.26 3.82 2.52
CA GLU A 26 13.11 2.64 2.55
C GLU A 26 13.70 2.32 1.18
N ASP A 27 14.70 1.44 1.13
CA ASP A 27 15.20 0.90 -0.13
C ASP A 27 14.26 -0.18 -0.66
N VAL A 28 13.97 -0.14 -1.96
CA VAL A 28 13.24 -1.20 -2.65
C VAL A 28 14.07 -2.47 -2.64
N ALA A 29 13.55 -3.53 -2.02
CA ALA A 29 14.19 -4.83 -1.99
C ALA A 29 14.22 -5.50 -3.38
N PRO A 30 15.22 -6.36 -3.66
CA PRO A 30 15.24 -7.16 -4.88
C PRO A 30 14.01 -8.08 -4.99
N LEU A 31 13.48 -8.23 -6.21
CA LEU A 31 12.34 -9.11 -6.46
C LEU A 31 12.69 -10.59 -6.24
N ALA A 32 11.78 -11.35 -5.63
CA ALA A 32 11.80 -12.80 -5.62
C ALA A 32 11.11 -13.38 -6.88
N SER A 33 11.24 -14.70 -7.09
CA SER A 33 10.55 -15.39 -8.18
C SER A 33 9.03 -15.18 -8.10
N GLY A 34 8.40 -14.89 -9.24
CA GLY A 34 6.95 -14.65 -9.34
C GLY A 34 6.49 -13.24 -8.94
N GLN A 35 7.37 -12.38 -8.42
CA GLN A 35 7.03 -11.02 -8.01
C GLN A 35 7.20 -10.01 -9.15
N ILE A 36 6.53 -8.86 -9.01
CA ILE A 36 6.69 -7.69 -9.87
C ILE A 36 6.87 -6.44 -9.01
N LEU A 37 7.58 -5.45 -9.54
CA LEU A 37 7.74 -4.13 -8.95
C LEU A 37 6.90 -3.14 -9.74
N ILE A 38 5.93 -2.51 -9.07
CA ILE A 38 5.03 -1.53 -9.68
C ILE A 38 5.38 -0.14 -9.16
N LYS A 39 5.57 0.80 -10.07
CA LYS A 39 5.52 2.23 -9.75
C LYS A 39 4.07 2.65 -9.72
N VAL A 40 3.52 2.81 -8.52
CA VAL A 40 2.18 3.38 -8.34
C VAL A 40 2.19 4.83 -8.85
N ILE A 41 1.25 5.15 -9.73
CA ILE A 41 1.06 6.51 -10.29
C ILE A 41 -0.24 7.14 -9.80
N TRP A 42 -1.23 6.33 -9.43
CA TRP A 42 -2.50 6.77 -8.87
C TRP A 42 -2.89 5.87 -7.70
N LEU A 43 -3.47 6.47 -6.67
CA LEU A 43 -4.02 5.80 -5.50
C LEU A 43 -5.47 6.28 -5.31
N SER A 44 -6.41 5.35 -5.23
CA SER A 44 -7.79 5.66 -4.86
C SER A 44 -7.89 5.91 -3.36
N LEU A 45 -8.66 6.93 -2.98
CA LEU A 45 -8.95 7.25 -1.59
C LEU A 45 -10.42 6.99 -1.32
N ASP A 46 -10.70 5.85 -0.71
CA ASP A 46 -12.06 5.33 -0.58
C ASP A 46 -12.52 5.25 0.89
N PRO A 47 -13.82 5.45 1.17
CA PRO A 47 -14.36 5.37 2.53
C PRO A 47 -14.06 4.05 3.26
N TYR A 48 -13.90 2.92 2.54
CA TYR A 48 -13.61 1.62 3.15
C TYR A 48 -12.25 1.59 3.88
N MET A 49 -11.31 2.44 3.47
CA MET A 49 -9.97 2.51 4.09
C MET A 49 -10.08 2.87 5.58
N ARG A 50 -11.04 3.73 5.94
CA ARG A 50 -11.34 4.07 7.34
C ARG A 50 -11.75 2.83 8.14
N GLY A 51 -12.52 1.94 7.54
CA GLY A 51 -12.93 0.68 8.15
C GLY A 51 -11.74 -0.24 8.44
N ARG A 52 -10.74 -0.27 7.55
CA ARG A 52 -9.51 -1.06 7.75
C ARG A 52 -8.62 -0.56 8.89
N MET A 53 -8.71 0.73 9.25
CA MET A 53 -7.98 1.30 10.40
C MET A 53 -8.62 0.94 11.75
N ASN A 54 -9.85 0.43 11.77
CA ASN A 54 -10.53 0.03 13.00
C ASN A 54 -10.16 -1.41 13.41
N ASP A 55 -10.10 -1.65 14.71
CA ASP A 55 -9.93 -3.00 15.28
C ASP A 55 -11.28 -3.73 15.50
N VAL A 56 -12.25 -3.45 14.62
CA VAL A 56 -13.58 -4.07 14.72
C VAL A 56 -13.63 -5.22 13.75
N LYS A 57 -14.20 -6.36 14.18
CA LYS A 57 -14.44 -7.51 13.30
C LYS A 57 -15.15 -7.04 12.03
N SER A 58 -14.46 -7.16 10.91
CA SER A 58 -14.95 -6.87 9.57
C SER A 58 -14.65 -8.05 8.65
N TYR A 59 -15.26 -8.05 7.48
CA TYR A 59 -15.01 -9.03 6.41
C TYR A 59 -13.57 -8.93 5.86
N ALA A 60 -12.93 -7.76 6.01
CA ALA A 60 -11.55 -7.54 5.64
C ALA A 60 -10.66 -7.53 6.90
N LYS A 61 -9.47 -8.13 6.79
CA LYS A 61 -8.46 -8.08 7.85
C LYS A 61 -8.11 -6.62 8.16
N PRO A 62 -8.19 -6.17 9.43
CA PRO A 62 -7.74 -4.84 9.83
C PRO A 62 -6.26 -4.63 9.51
N LEU A 63 -5.89 -3.38 9.31
CA LEU A 63 -4.50 -2.94 9.36
C LEU A 63 -4.04 -2.89 10.81
N GLU A 64 -2.82 -3.35 11.04
CA GLU A 64 -2.13 -3.19 12.32
C GLU A 64 -1.31 -1.91 12.34
N VAL A 65 -1.02 -1.41 13.54
CA VAL A 65 -0.09 -0.29 13.69
C VAL A 65 1.29 -0.71 13.20
N GLY A 66 1.84 0.07 12.26
CA GLY A 66 3.09 -0.21 11.56
C GLY A 66 2.90 -0.72 10.13
N ASP A 67 1.70 -1.18 9.77
CA ASP A 67 1.41 -1.63 8.39
C ASP A 67 1.38 -0.46 7.41
N VAL A 68 1.65 -0.76 6.13
CA VAL A 68 1.45 0.19 5.03
C VAL A 68 -0.05 0.37 4.79
N MET A 69 -0.50 1.62 4.67
CA MET A 69 -1.87 1.92 4.25
C MET A 69 -2.13 1.32 2.85
N THR A 70 -3.17 0.50 2.74
CA THR A 70 -3.55 -0.18 1.48
C THR A 70 -4.76 0.50 0.84
N GLY A 71 -4.74 0.59 -0.49
CA GLY A 71 -5.81 1.14 -1.31
C GLY A 71 -5.69 0.63 -2.75
N GLU A 72 -6.75 0.79 -3.53
CA GLU A 72 -6.71 0.45 -4.95
C GLU A 72 -5.77 1.41 -5.68
N SER A 73 -4.94 0.89 -6.57
CA SER A 73 -3.83 1.65 -7.15
C SER A 73 -3.69 1.32 -8.63
N ALA A 74 -3.32 2.32 -9.44
CA ALA A 74 -2.92 2.11 -10.81
C ALA A 74 -1.44 2.46 -10.98
N GLY A 75 -0.72 1.68 -11.78
CA GLY A 75 0.73 1.73 -11.83
C GLY A 75 1.34 1.22 -13.12
N ILE A 76 2.66 1.38 -13.23
CA ILE A 76 3.48 0.84 -14.31
C ILE A 76 4.44 -0.20 -13.72
N VAL A 77 4.51 -1.37 -14.32
CA VAL A 77 5.49 -2.41 -13.95
C VAL A 77 6.89 -1.92 -14.34
N LEU A 78 7.78 -1.72 -13.36
CA LEU A 78 9.17 -1.34 -13.61
C LEU A 78 10.08 -2.55 -13.81
N GLU A 79 9.85 -3.61 -13.04
CA GLU A 79 10.62 -4.87 -13.10
C GLU A 79 9.66 -6.05 -12.87
N SER A 80 9.91 -7.18 -13.54
CA SER A 80 9.11 -8.39 -13.39
C SER A 80 9.97 -9.64 -13.33
N LYS A 81 9.69 -10.52 -12.37
CA LYS A 81 10.11 -11.92 -12.32
C LYS A 81 8.91 -12.86 -12.43
N SER A 82 7.82 -12.38 -13.03
CA SER A 82 6.58 -13.11 -13.26
C SER A 82 6.40 -13.44 -14.74
N GLU A 83 5.80 -14.58 -15.05
CA GLU A 83 5.43 -14.95 -16.43
C GLU A 83 4.18 -14.19 -16.93
N ARG A 84 3.43 -13.57 -16.01
CA ARG A 84 2.12 -12.95 -16.30
C ARG A 84 2.20 -11.48 -16.70
N PHE A 85 3.29 -10.80 -16.35
CA PHE A 85 3.45 -9.35 -16.51
C PHE A 85 4.87 -9.02 -16.95
N LYS A 86 5.02 -7.95 -17.72
CA LYS A 86 6.29 -7.47 -18.26
C LYS A 86 6.56 -6.03 -17.82
N ALA A 87 7.84 -5.67 -17.77
CA ALA A 87 8.21 -4.27 -17.55
C ALA A 87 7.60 -3.39 -18.66
N GLY A 88 6.99 -2.27 -18.27
CA GLY A 88 6.23 -1.38 -19.14
C GLY A 88 4.71 -1.58 -19.12
N ASP A 89 4.21 -2.70 -18.59
CA ASP A 89 2.77 -2.94 -18.49
C ASP A 89 2.11 -1.94 -17.52
N TYR A 90 0.91 -1.49 -17.88
CA TYR A 90 0.03 -0.73 -16.99
C TYR A 90 -0.93 -1.68 -16.29
N VAL A 91 -1.05 -1.57 -14.96
CA VAL A 91 -1.84 -2.48 -14.13
C VAL A 91 -2.70 -1.71 -13.11
N THR A 92 -3.80 -2.34 -12.69
CA THR A 92 -4.74 -1.90 -11.64
C THR A 92 -5.03 -3.04 -10.68
#